data_AF-A0A212INH5-F1
#
_entry.id   AF-A0A212INH5-F1
#
_cell.length_a   1.000
_cell.length_b   1.000
_cell.length_c   1.000
_cell.angle_alpha   90.00
_cell.angle_beta   90.00
_cell.angle_gamma   90.00
#
_symmetry.space_group_name_H-M   'P 1'
#
loop_
_entity.id
_entity.type
_entity.pdbx_description
1 polymer ?
#
loop_
_entity_poly.entity_id
_entity_poly.type
_entity_poly.pdbx_seq_one_letter_code
_entity_poly.pdbx_strand_id
1 'polypeptide(L)'
;MGTIVDLQIPAKLVPVFTAENVRYRCAYGGRGSAKTRTFALMSAVRAYEKAEAGIRGVIVCGREYMNSLEESSMEEVKQAIRAVPWLNDYFDIGEKYIRTKNRCVSYVVVN
;
A
#
# COMPACT_ATOMS: atom_id res chain seq x y z
N MET A 1 8.81 -9.89 -20.87
CA MET A 1 7.34 -10.07 -20.94
C MET A 1 6.77 -9.58 -19.62
N GLY A 2 5.87 -8.59 -19.62
CA GLY A 2 5.25 -8.11 -18.39
C GLY A 2 4.24 -9.14 -17.89
N THR A 3 4.33 -9.53 -16.63
CA THR A 3 3.33 -10.40 -16.00
C THR A 3 2.08 -9.58 -15.73
N ILE A 4 0.93 -10.01 -16.24
CA ILE A 4 -0.36 -9.44 -15.88
C ILE A 4 -0.81 -10.11 -14.59
N VAL A 5 -1.19 -9.30 -13.60
CA VAL A 5 -1.70 -9.76 -12.31
C VAL A 5 -3.05 -9.12 -12.01
N ASP A 6 -4.01 -9.96 -11.64
CA ASP A 6 -5.34 -9.51 -11.24
C ASP A 6 -5.38 -9.18 -9.75
N LEU A 7 -5.74 -7.93 -9.45
CA LEU A 7 -5.96 -7.46 -8.08
C LEU A 7 -7.45 -7.31 -7.82
N GLN A 8 -7.93 -8.03 -6.82
CA GLN A 8 -9.34 -7.97 -6.40
C GLN A 8 -9.60 -6.67 -5.63
N ILE A 9 -10.07 -5.64 -6.34
CA ILE A 9 -10.47 -4.35 -5.76
C ILE A 9 -11.95 -4.04 -6.07
N PRO A 10 -12.68 -3.35 -5.18
CA PRO A 10 -14.06 -2.96 -5.46
C PRO A 10 -14.17 -2.12 -6.73
N ALA A 11 -15.13 -2.44 -7.61
CA ALA A 11 -15.34 -1.75 -8.89
C ALA A 11 -15.39 -0.21 -8.75
N LYS A 12 -16.04 0.29 -7.68
CA LYS A 12 -16.14 1.73 -7.39
C LYS A 12 -14.80 2.43 -7.12
N LEU A 13 -13.74 1.68 -6.81
CA LEU A 13 -12.40 2.22 -6.53
C LEU A 13 -11.46 2.07 -7.72
N VAL A 14 -11.80 1.29 -8.74
CA VAL A 14 -10.98 1.13 -9.96
C VAL A 14 -10.66 2.49 -10.62
N PRO A 15 -11.62 3.43 -10.79
CA PRO A 15 -11.34 4.73 -11.39
C PRO A 15 -10.30 5.54 -10.58
N VAL A 16 -10.27 5.36 -9.26
CA VAL A 16 -9.34 6.06 -8.37
C VAL A 16 -7.89 5.69 -8.67
N PHE A 17 -7.62 4.46 -9.11
CA PHE A 17 -6.24 3.97 -9.34
C PHE A 17 -5.85 3.87 -10.81
N THR A 18 -6.82 3.87 -11.72
CA THR A 18 -6.59 3.84 -13.18
C THR A 18 -6.44 5.24 -13.79
N ALA A 19 -6.91 6.30 -13.12
CA ALA A 19 -6.73 7.67 -13.62
C ALA A 19 -5.24 8.00 -13.81
N GLU A 20 -4.86 8.43 -15.00
CA GLU A 20 -3.47 8.73 -15.37
C GLU A 20 -3.08 10.17 -15.00
N ASN A 21 -1.78 10.42 -14.82
CA ASN A 21 -1.20 11.77 -14.62
C ASN A 21 -1.80 12.59 -13.46
N VAL A 22 -2.28 11.92 -12.40
CA VAL A 22 -2.78 12.59 -11.20
C VAL A 22 -1.75 12.61 -10.07
N ARG A 23 -1.69 13.74 -9.36
CA ARG A 23 -0.87 13.89 -8.16
C ARG A 23 -1.53 13.32 -6.91
N TYR A 24 -2.86 13.42 -6.83
CA TYR A 24 -3.63 13.04 -5.64
C TYR A 24 -4.67 11.98 -6.02
N ARG A 25 -4.77 10.95 -5.19
CA ARG A 25 -5.83 9.95 -5.23
C ARG A 25 -6.52 9.96 -3.87
N CYS A 26 -7.81 10.23 -3.85
CA CYS A 26 -8.59 10.39 -2.64
C CYS A 26 -9.88 9.58 -2.74
N ALA A 27 -10.36 9.04 -1.62
CA ALA A 27 -11.66 8.38 -1.55
C ALA A 27 -12.34 8.70 -0.22
N TYR A 28 -13.64 8.97 -0.26
CA TYR A 28 -14.48 9.30 0.90
C TYR A 28 -15.75 8.44 0.93
N GLY A 29 -16.48 8.45 2.06
CA GLY A 29 -17.76 7.74 2.22
C GLY A 29 -17.83 6.88 3.48
N GLY A 30 -18.89 6.09 3.61
CA GLY A 30 -19.21 5.33 4.83
C GLY A 30 -18.30 4.14 5.18
N ARG A 31 -18.52 3.58 6.38
CA ARG A 31 -17.89 2.36 6.90
C ARG A 31 -18.15 1.16 5.97
N GLY A 32 -17.24 0.19 5.95
CA GLY A 32 -17.39 -1.02 5.14
C GLY A 32 -17.18 -0.83 3.63
N SER A 33 -16.81 0.38 3.18
CA SER A 33 -16.59 0.66 1.76
C SER A 33 -15.25 0.16 1.19
N ALA A 34 -14.47 -0.59 1.96
CA ALA A 34 -13.17 -1.15 1.59
C ALA A 34 -12.07 -0.15 1.15
N LYS A 35 -12.26 1.15 1.42
CA LYS A 35 -11.32 2.22 1.05
C LYS A 35 -9.93 1.99 1.64
N THR A 36 -9.85 1.87 2.96
CA THR A 36 -8.60 1.72 3.72
C THR A 36 -7.76 0.54 3.21
N ARG A 37 -8.36 -0.66 3.14
CA ARG A 37 -7.71 -1.86 2.60
C ARG A 37 -7.24 -1.70 1.15
N THR A 38 -8.05 -1.07 0.29
CA THR A 38 -7.69 -0.87 -1.12
C THR A 38 -6.52 0.11 -1.26
N PHE A 39 -6.51 1.21 -0.50
CA PHE A 39 -5.39 2.15 -0.49
C PHE A 39 -4.11 1.50 0.07
N ALA A 40 -4.23 0.69 1.12
CA ALA A 40 -3.12 -0.08 1.65
C ALA A 40 -2.52 -1.03 0.60
N LEU A 41 -3.37 -1.81 -0.09
CA LEU A 41 -2.95 -2.69 -1.18
C LEU A 41 -2.27 -1.93 -2.32
N MET A 42 -2.91 -0.88 -2.83
CA MET A 42 -2.40 -0.12 -3.96
C MET A 42 -1.12 0.66 -3.62
N SER A 43 -0.92 1.05 -2.35
CA SER A 43 0.36 1.58 -1.90
C SER A 43 1.48 0.55 -2.03
N ALA A 44 1.21 -0.73 -1.72
CA ALA A 44 2.21 -1.81 -1.82
C ALA A 44 2.55 -2.13 -3.28
N VAL A 45 1.55 -2.13 -4.16
CA VAL A 45 1.76 -2.23 -5.62
C VAL A 45 2.67 -1.10 -6.10
N ARG A 46 2.41 0.13 -5.64
CA ARG A 46 3.24 1.29 -6.00
C ARG A 46 4.67 1.17 -5.46
N ALA A 47 4.86 0.67 -4.25
CA ALA A 47 6.18 0.37 -3.71
C ALA A 47 6.92 -0.66 -4.57
N TYR A 48 6.25 -1.75 -4.97
CA TYR A 48 6.81 -2.75 -5.89
C TYR A 48 7.23 -2.11 -7.21
N GLU A 49 6.35 -1.36 -7.89
CA GLU A 49 6.65 -0.68 -9.16
C GLU A 49 7.90 0.20 -9.06
N LYS A 50 8.01 0.99 -7.98
CA LYS A 50 9.14 1.89 -7.76
C LYS A 50 10.42 1.13 -7.44
N ALA A 51 10.33 0.10 -6.62
CA ALA A 51 11.47 -0.72 -6.24
C ALA A 51 12.04 -1.50 -7.45
N GLU A 52 11.19 -2.07 -8.30
CA GLU A 52 11.60 -2.73 -9.55
C GLU A 52 12.17 -1.76 -10.57
N ALA A 53 11.73 -0.51 -10.56
CA ALA A 53 12.35 0.57 -11.34
C ALA A 53 13.69 1.07 -10.75
N GLY A 54 14.20 0.45 -9.66
CA GLY A 54 15.43 0.86 -8.98
C GLY A 54 15.32 2.18 -8.21
N ILE A 55 14.11 2.72 -8.05
CA ILE A 55 13.86 3.98 -7.35
C ILE A 55 13.84 3.70 -5.85
N ARG A 56 14.70 4.44 -5.12
CA ARG A 56 14.77 4.37 -3.66
C ARG A 56 13.89 5.43 -3.02
N GLY A 57 13.20 5.07 -1.94
CA GLY A 57 12.36 6.03 -1.22
C GLY A 57 11.53 5.42 -0.10
N VAL A 58 10.63 6.23 0.45
CA VAL A 58 9.77 5.88 1.57
C VAL A 58 8.31 6.11 1.20
N ILE A 59 7.44 5.18 1.57
CA ILE A 59 6.00 5.41 1.64
C ILE A 59 5.65 5.86 3.05
N VAL A 60 5.09 7.07 3.15
CA VAL A 60 4.74 7.67 4.43
C VAL A 60 3.25 7.48 4.70
N CYS A 61 2.93 6.85 5.84
CA CYS A 61 1.57 6.69 6.35
C CYS A 61 1.31 7.78 7.41
N GLY A 62 0.70 8.90 6.99
CA GLY A 62 0.35 10.02 7.87
C GLY A 62 -1.03 9.92 8.52
N ARG A 63 -1.23 10.54 9.70
CA ARG A 63 -2.49 10.55 10.46
C ARG A 63 -2.52 11.67 11.51
N GLU A 64 -3.67 12.31 11.68
CA GLU A 64 -3.84 13.53 12.51
C GLU A 64 -3.78 13.29 14.03
N TYR A 65 -4.26 12.15 14.53
CA TYR A 65 -4.23 11.82 15.96
C TYR A 65 -3.64 10.42 16.22
N MET A 66 -2.69 10.34 17.16
CA MET A 66 -2.06 9.10 17.59
C MET A 66 -2.62 8.68 18.95
N ASN A 67 -3.77 8.01 18.97
CA ASN A 67 -4.03 7.07 20.07
C ASN A 67 -3.09 5.86 19.90
N SER A 68 -2.90 5.03 20.94
CA SER A 68 -1.97 3.88 21.05
C SER A 68 -1.97 2.81 19.93
N LEU A 69 -2.67 3.08 18.83
CA LEU A 69 -2.72 2.35 17.57
C LEU A 69 -1.58 2.71 16.60
N GLU A 70 -0.33 2.92 17.01
CA GLU A 70 0.79 2.98 16.03
C GLU A 70 0.77 1.75 15.09
N GLU A 71 0.18 0.65 15.56
CA GLU A 71 -0.09 -0.58 14.81
C GLU A 71 -1.13 -0.43 13.69
N SER A 72 -2.17 0.41 13.79
CA SER A 72 -3.34 0.28 12.89
C SER A 72 -3.04 0.54 11.42
N SER A 73 -2.27 1.58 11.09
CA SER A 73 -2.01 1.92 9.68
C SER A 73 -1.01 0.95 9.06
N MET A 74 0.02 0.57 9.80
CA MET A 74 1.02 -0.39 9.34
C MET A 74 0.42 -1.80 9.23
N GLU A 75 -0.40 -2.21 10.19
CA GLU A 75 -1.02 -3.53 10.18
C GLU A 75 -2.00 -3.68 9.01
N GLU A 76 -2.74 -2.63 8.64
CA GLU A 76 -3.56 -2.66 7.43
C GLU A 76 -2.72 -2.93 6.17
N VAL A 77 -1.55 -2.29 6.05
CA VAL A 77 -0.61 -2.52 4.93
C VAL A 77 -0.07 -3.94 4.98
N LYS A 78 0.33 -4.45 6.15
CA LYS A 78 0.79 -5.84 6.28
C LYS A 78 -0.29 -6.84 5.88
N GLN A 79 -1.52 -6.64 6.32
CA GLN A 79 -2.66 -7.50 5.97
C GLN A 79 -2.95 -7.46 4.47
N ALA A 80 -2.89 -6.27 3.86
CA ALA A 80 -3.06 -6.11 2.42
C ALA A 80 -1.97 -6.83 1.61
N ILE A 81 -0.71 -6.71 2.02
CA ILE A 81 0.42 -7.41 1.39
C ILE A 81 0.28 -8.93 1.55
N ARG A 82 0.04 -9.41 2.78
CA ARG A 82 -0.12 -10.85 3.08
C ARG A 82 -1.27 -11.50 2.32
N ALA A 83 -2.31 -10.73 1.99
CA ALA A 83 -3.45 -11.22 1.23
C ALA A 83 -3.15 -11.46 -0.27
N VAL A 84 -2.01 -11.00 -0.78
CA VAL A 84 -1.63 -11.12 -2.19
C VAL A 84 -0.30 -11.88 -2.29
N PRO A 85 -0.29 -13.15 -2.75
CA PRO A 85 0.87 -14.03 -2.64
C PRO A 85 2.19 -13.46 -3.19
N TRP A 86 2.14 -12.80 -4.36
CA TRP A 86 3.33 -12.24 -4.99
C TRP A 86 3.83 -10.98 -4.27
N LEU A 87 2.95 -10.19 -3.65
CA LEU A 87 3.37 -9.10 -2.77
C LEU A 87 3.95 -9.68 -1.48
N ASN A 88 3.31 -10.69 -0.90
CA ASN A 88 3.82 -11.33 0.32
C ASN A 88 5.22 -11.92 0.12
N ASP A 89 5.50 -12.49 -1.05
CA ASP A 89 6.85 -12.93 -1.40
C ASP A 89 7.81 -11.77 -1.71
N TYR A 90 7.34 -10.62 -2.18
CA TYR A 90 8.25 -9.52 -2.53
C TYR A 90 8.70 -8.68 -1.33
N PHE A 91 7.89 -8.64 -0.26
CA PHE A 91 8.16 -7.81 0.90
C PHE A 91 8.81 -8.59 2.05
N ASP A 92 9.67 -7.90 2.78
CA ASP A 92 10.22 -8.33 4.07
C ASP A 92 9.47 -7.56 5.17
N ILE A 93 8.67 -8.29 5.96
CA ILE A 93 7.74 -7.74 6.94
C ILE A 93 8.12 -8.22 8.33
N GLY A 94 8.52 -7.27 9.18
CA GLY A 94 8.70 -7.51 10.61
C GLY A 94 7.53 -6.98 11.43
N GLU A 95 7.68 -7.09 12.75
CA GLU A 95 6.72 -6.53 13.71
C GLU A 95 6.61 -5.00 13.55
N LYS A 96 7.74 -4.31 13.39
CA LYS A 96 7.83 -2.85 13.35
C LYS A 96 8.27 -2.27 12.00
N TYR A 97 8.30 -3.07 10.94
CA TYR A 97 8.73 -2.59 9.62
C TYR A 97 8.05 -3.32 8.47
N ILE A 98 7.97 -2.62 7.33
CA ILE A 98 7.63 -3.15 6.01
C ILE A 98 8.65 -2.57 5.03
N ARG A 99 9.32 -3.44 4.26
CA ARG A 99 10.25 -3.02 3.20
C ARG A 99 10.25 -4.01 2.05
N THR A 100 10.67 -3.57 0.88
CA THR A 100 10.90 -4.47 -0.26
C THR A 100 12.16 -5.30 -0.02
N LYS A 101 12.21 -6.56 -0.50
CA LYS A 101 13.37 -7.44 -0.32
C LYS A 101 14.66 -6.83 -0.93
N ASN A 102 14.53 -6.10 -2.04
CA ASN A 102 15.63 -5.36 -2.68
C ASN A 102 16.04 -4.06 -1.94
N ARG A 103 15.40 -3.74 -0.81
CA ARG A 103 15.69 -2.58 0.06
C ARG A 103 15.54 -1.21 -0.60
N CYS A 104 14.88 -1.12 -1.75
CA CYS A 104 14.65 0.16 -2.42
C CYS A 104 13.56 0.99 -1.72
N VAL A 105 12.46 0.36 -1.30
CA VAL A 105 11.32 1.07 -0.71
C VAL A 105 10.98 0.53 0.67
N SER A 106 10.72 1.43 1.62
CA SER A 106 10.26 1.10 2.97
C SER A 106 9.01 1.93 3.35
N TYR A 107 8.29 1.47 4.37
CA TYR A 107 7.20 2.22 4.98
C TYR A 107 7.65 2.91 6.26
N VAL A 108 7.15 4.12 6.47
CA VAL A 108 7.28 4.87 7.72
C VAL A 108 5.92 5.41 8.11
N VAL A 109 5.58 5.37 9.41
CA VAL A 109 4.37 5.97 9.96
C VAL A 109 4.76 7.30 10.60
N VAL A 110 4.01 8.36 10.30
CA VAL A 110 4.23 9.70 10.88
C VAL A 110 2.92 10.26 11.43
N ASN A 111 3.05 11.14 12.42
CA ASN A 111 2.02 12.01 12.95
C ASN A 111 2.16 13.43 12.39
#